data_AF-A0A8H9EPY0-F1
#
_entry.id   AF-A0A8H9EPY0-F1
#
_cell.length_a   1.000
_cell.length_b   1.000
_cell.length_c   1.000
_cell.angle_alpha   90.00
_cell.angle_beta   90.00
_cell.angle_gamma   90.00
#
_symmetry.space_group_name_H-M   'P 1'
#
loop_
_entity.id
_entity.type
_entity.pdbx_description
1 polymer ?
#
loop_
_entity_poly.entity_id
_entity_poly.type
_entity_poly.pdbx_seq_one_letter_code
_entity_poly.pdbx_strand_id
1 'polypeptide(L)'
;MTNTLTVEQLQELLQIQKEFDDRIPTLNLQDSRIAYVVEFFEWFNTLETFKNWKKKRGKPLEVQLNELADMLAFGLSIANQVEKDTESILDNINDGSFNDFLMYENVNFDDFKVLDSFLVDINDLVFCWCGYNLFLPFAIANHYYTIDGLVTAYKKKMERNHARQDGTADAGKGYV
;
A
#
# COMPACT_ATOMS: atom_id res chain seq x y z
N MET A 1 -12.64 15.28 -6.38
CA MET A 1 -11.54 14.30 -6.33
C MET A 1 -10.41 14.87 -7.16
N THR A 2 -9.31 15.24 -6.51
CA THR A 2 -8.17 15.94 -7.13
C THR A 2 -7.06 14.99 -7.54
N ASN A 3 -7.16 13.68 -7.22
CA ASN A 3 -6.13 12.67 -7.52
C ASN A 3 -4.73 13.11 -7.05
N THR A 4 -4.67 13.75 -5.88
CA THR A 4 -3.46 14.29 -5.24
C THR A 4 -3.42 13.81 -3.79
N LEU A 5 -2.24 13.66 -3.21
CA LEU A 5 -2.06 13.41 -1.78
C LEU A 5 -1.57 14.71 -1.11
N THR A 6 -2.28 15.20 -0.10
CA THR A 6 -1.81 16.36 0.70
C THR A 6 -1.01 15.92 1.92
N VAL A 7 -0.27 16.85 2.52
CA VAL A 7 0.46 16.64 3.78
C VAL A 7 -0.50 16.16 4.88
N GLU A 8 -1.65 16.81 5.02
CA GLU A 8 -2.65 16.47 6.04
C GLU A 8 -3.21 15.07 5.82
N GLN A 9 -3.45 14.69 4.56
CA GLN A 9 -3.90 13.34 4.24
C GLN A 9 -2.83 12.30 4.59
N LEU A 10 -1.57 12.50 4.20
CA LEU A 10 -0.51 11.54 4.53
C LEU A 10 -0.28 11.44 6.05
N GLN A 11 -0.32 12.57 6.76
CA GLN A 11 -0.23 12.60 8.22
C GLN A 11 -1.37 11.80 8.88
N GLU A 12 -2.60 11.97 8.40
CA GLU A 12 -3.75 11.21 8.88
C GLU A 12 -3.57 9.70 8.64
N LEU A 13 -3.12 9.29 7.46
CA LEU A 13 -2.90 7.88 7.11
C LEU A 13 -1.82 7.23 8.00
N LEU A 14 -0.71 7.92 8.24
CA LEU A 14 0.37 7.48 9.12
C LEU A 14 -0.12 7.33 10.56
N GLN A 15 -0.93 8.28 11.04
CA GLN A 15 -1.50 8.24 12.38
C GLN A 15 -2.47 7.05 12.55
N ILE A 16 -3.37 6.82 11.59
CA ILE A 16 -4.27 5.66 11.60
C ILE A 16 -3.46 4.35 11.66
N GLN A 17 -2.41 4.22 10.85
CA GLN A 17 -1.60 3.00 10.84
C GLN A 17 -0.86 2.83 12.16
N LYS A 18 -0.32 3.91 12.73
CA LYS A 18 0.39 3.88 14.01
C LYS A 18 -0.50 3.40 15.16
N GLU A 19 -1.72 3.93 15.25
CA GLU A 19 -2.70 3.53 16.26
C GLU A 19 -3.11 2.06 16.15
N PHE A 20 -3.14 1.51 14.93
CA PHE A 20 -3.36 0.09 14.72
C PHE A 20 -2.14 -0.75 15.13
N ASP A 21 -0.96 -0.34 14.69
CA ASP A 21 0.31 -1.04 14.90
C ASP A 21 0.70 -1.10 16.40
N ASP A 22 0.39 -0.06 17.18
CA ASP A 22 0.58 -0.01 18.64
C ASP A 22 -0.18 -1.14 19.38
N ARG A 23 -1.16 -1.78 18.72
CA ARG A 23 -1.94 -2.91 19.25
C ARG A 23 -1.33 -4.26 18.91
N ILE A 24 -0.24 -4.32 18.13
CA ILE A 24 0.39 -5.55 17.66
C ILE A 24 1.71 -5.76 18.43
N PRO A 25 1.73 -6.55 19.53
CA PRO A 25 2.91 -6.67 20.40
C PRO A 25 4.11 -7.35 19.74
N THR A 26 3.90 -8.06 18.63
CA THR A 26 4.93 -8.79 17.88
C THR A 26 5.37 -8.06 16.60
N LEU A 27 4.94 -6.81 16.41
CA LEU A 27 5.29 -6.02 15.24
C LEU A 27 6.80 -5.96 15.06
N ASN A 28 7.27 -6.24 13.85
CA ASN A 28 8.67 -6.12 13.48
C ASN A 28 8.84 -5.79 12.00
N LEU A 29 9.92 -5.06 11.71
CA LEU A 29 10.17 -4.50 10.39
C LEU A 29 10.38 -5.57 9.31
N GLN A 30 10.99 -6.70 9.69
CA GLN A 30 11.25 -7.79 8.75
C GLN A 30 9.95 -8.40 8.23
N ASP A 31 9.03 -8.73 9.13
CA ASP A 31 7.73 -9.30 8.76
C ASP A 31 6.88 -8.29 7.99
N SER A 32 6.89 -7.01 8.35
CA SER A 32 6.18 -5.96 7.59
C SER A 32 6.70 -5.84 6.15
N ARG A 33 8.02 -5.96 5.93
CA ARG A 33 8.63 -5.92 4.58
C ARG A 33 8.28 -7.14 3.75
N ILE A 34 8.24 -8.33 4.37
CA ILE A 34 7.80 -9.55 3.69
C ILE A 34 6.32 -9.42 3.32
N ALA A 35 5.47 -8.99 4.26
CA ALA A 35 4.06 -8.80 4.04
C ALA A 35 3.79 -7.80 2.91
N TYR A 36 4.52 -6.67 2.87
CA TYR A 36 4.42 -5.69 1.78
C TYR A 36 4.60 -6.31 0.38
N VAL A 37 5.61 -7.19 0.20
CA VAL A 37 5.83 -7.88 -1.08
C VAL A 37 4.74 -8.91 -1.37
N VAL A 38 4.26 -9.64 -0.35
CA VAL A 38 3.14 -10.57 -0.50
C VAL A 38 1.88 -9.84 -0.98
N GLU A 39 1.53 -8.73 -0.33
CA GLU A 39 0.35 -7.92 -0.70
C GLU A 39 0.46 -7.33 -2.11
N PHE A 40 1.65 -6.98 -2.58
CA PHE A 40 1.86 -6.62 -3.98
C PHE A 40 1.41 -7.74 -4.93
N PHE A 41 1.80 -9.00 -4.65
CA PHE A 41 1.40 -10.14 -5.48
C PHE A 41 -0.09 -10.45 -5.34
N GLU A 42 -0.69 -10.27 -4.17
CA GLU A 42 -2.14 -10.42 -3.97
C GLU A 42 -2.91 -9.41 -4.82
N TRP A 43 -2.51 -8.14 -4.75
CA TRP A 43 -3.02 -7.07 -5.60
C TRP A 43 -2.83 -7.36 -7.09
N PHE A 44 -1.61 -7.68 -7.53
CA PHE A 44 -1.31 -7.98 -8.93
C PHE A 44 -2.16 -9.16 -9.46
N ASN A 45 -2.40 -10.16 -8.63
CA ASN A 45 -3.27 -11.29 -8.93
C ASN A 45 -4.75 -10.89 -9.11
N THR A 46 -5.18 -9.73 -8.61
CA THR A 46 -6.54 -9.18 -8.85
C THR A 46 -6.70 -8.55 -10.23
N LEU A 47 -5.62 -8.09 -10.86
CA LEU A 47 -5.65 -7.57 -12.24
C LEU A 47 -5.93 -8.69 -13.25
N GLU A 48 -5.44 -9.90 -12.95
CA GLU A 48 -5.63 -11.11 -13.76
C GLU A 48 -5.08 -11.00 -15.20
N THR A 49 -4.10 -10.11 -15.43
CA THR A 49 -3.45 -9.84 -16.72
C THR A 49 -2.80 -11.09 -17.32
N PHE A 50 -2.28 -11.99 -16.47
CA PHE A 50 -1.68 -13.26 -16.87
C PHE A 50 -2.70 -14.40 -17.07
N LYS A 51 -3.95 -14.26 -16.60
CA LYS A 51 -4.95 -15.36 -16.60
C LYS A 51 -5.63 -15.48 -17.97
N ASN A 52 -4.93 -16.03 -18.96
CA ASN A 52 -5.40 -16.14 -20.35
C ASN A 52 -6.61 -17.07 -20.54
N TRP A 53 -6.86 -17.96 -19.57
CA TRP A 53 -8.01 -18.87 -19.57
C TRP A 53 -9.31 -18.23 -19.07
N LYS A 54 -9.30 -16.96 -18.62
CA LYS A 54 -10.49 -16.26 -18.15
C LYS A 54 -11.15 -15.44 -19.24
N LYS A 55 -12.47 -15.61 -19.39
CA LYS A 55 -13.30 -14.81 -20.32
C LYS A 55 -13.44 -13.34 -19.91
N LYS A 56 -13.50 -13.06 -18.60
CA LYS A 56 -13.50 -11.72 -18.02
C LYS A 56 -12.35 -11.67 -17.03
N ARG A 57 -11.31 -10.91 -17.39
CA ARG A 57 -10.15 -10.63 -16.54
C ARG A 57 -10.46 -9.42 -15.65
N GLY A 58 -9.68 -9.27 -14.58
CA GLY A 58 -9.88 -8.26 -13.56
C GLY A 58 -10.97 -8.64 -12.56
N LYS A 59 -10.63 -8.55 -11.28
CA LYS A 59 -11.62 -8.56 -10.19
C LYS A 59 -12.45 -7.27 -10.20
N PRO A 60 -13.58 -7.19 -9.48
CA PRO A 60 -14.27 -5.91 -9.28
C PRO A 60 -13.33 -4.84 -8.71
N LEU A 61 -13.52 -3.57 -9.11
CA LEU A 61 -12.69 -2.44 -8.68
C LEU A 61 -12.49 -2.37 -7.16
N GLU A 62 -13.56 -2.57 -6.39
CA GLU A 62 -13.50 -2.55 -4.92
C GLU A 62 -12.56 -3.64 -4.36
N VAL A 63 -12.51 -4.81 -5.00
CA VAL A 63 -11.62 -5.90 -4.60
C VAL A 63 -10.16 -5.54 -4.93
N GLN A 64 -9.91 -4.95 -6.11
CA GLN A 64 -8.56 -4.55 -6.48
C GLN A 64 -8.02 -3.43 -5.56
N LEU A 65 -8.85 -2.41 -5.27
CA LEU A 65 -8.49 -1.35 -4.33
C LEU A 65 -8.35 -1.86 -2.89
N ASN A 66 -9.10 -2.88 -2.49
CA ASN A 66 -8.93 -3.50 -1.18
C ASN A 66 -7.56 -4.15 -1.04
N GLU A 67 -7.08 -4.92 -2.02
CA GLU A 67 -5.74 -5.54 -1.89
C GLU A 67 -4.63 -4.48 -2.01
N LEU A 68 -4.79 -3.47 -2.86
CA LEU A 68 -3.82 -2.36 -2.93
C LEU A 68 -3.74 -1.60 -1.59
N ALA A 69 -4.87 -1.51 -0.88
CA ALA A 69 -4.91 -0.92 0.45
C ALA A 69 -4.20 -1.76 1.52
N ASP A 70 -4.09 -3.09 1.37
CA ASP A 70 -3.26 -3.91 2.26
C ASP A 70 -1.78 -3.58 2.05
N MET A 71 -1.36 -3.45 0.78
CA MET A 71 -0.01 -3.01 0.44
C MET A 71 0.29 -1.60 0.99
N LEU A 72 -0.65 -0.65 0.88
CA LEU A 72 -0.52 0.68 1.49
C LEU A 72 -0.39 0.61 3.02
N ALA A 73 -1.17 -0.23 3.70
CA ALA A 73 -1.10 -0.39 5.16
C ALA A 73 0.30 -0.81 5.60
N PHE A 74 0.92 -1.78 4.92
CA PHE A 74 2.30 -2.17 5.21
C PHE A 74 3.33 -1.10 4.82
N GLY A 75 3.11 -0.35 3.74
CA GLY A 75 3.96 0.80 3.38
C GLY A 75 4.00 1.88 4.46
N LEU A 76 2.83 2.23 5.00
CA LEU A 76 2.68 3.15 6.14
C LEU A 76 3.31 2.57 7.42
N SER A 77 3.13 1.28 7.68
CA SER A 77 3.71 0.60 8.84
C SER A 77 5.24 0.59 8.79
N ILE A 78 5.82 0.29 7.62
CA ILE A 78 7.28 0.33 7.41
C ILE A 78 7.81 1.75 7.63
N ALA A 79 7.12 2.76 7.10
CA ALA A 79 7.51 4.15 7.30
C ALA A 79 7.51 4.52 8.79
N ASN A 80 6.45 4.20 9.54
CA ASN A 80 6.34 4.43 10.98
C ASN A 80 7.40 3.68 11.82
N GLN A 81 7.86 2.51 11.36
CA GLN A 81 8.89 1.72 12.06
C GLN A 81 10.32 2.20 11.79
N VAL A 82 10.58 2.77 10.60
CA VAL A 82 11.91 3.21 10.16
C VAL A 82 12.17 4.67 10.53
N GLU A 83 11.21 5.54 10.24
CA GLU A 83 11.35 6.97 10.46
C GLU A 83 11.00 7.32 11.89
N LYS A 84 11.93 8.03 12.56
CA LYS A 84 11.74 8.45 13.95
C LYS A 84 10.86 9.68 14.07
N ASP A 85 10.74 10.43 12.98
CA ASP A 85 10.00 11.67 12.89
C ASP A 85 9.04 11.60 11.71
N THR A 86 7.79 11.95 11.95
CA THR A 86 6.78 12.02 10.88
C THR A 86 7.11 13.16 9.91
N GLU A 87 7.75 14.24 10.37
CA GLU A 87 8.08 15.40 9.56
C GLU A 87 8.98 15.03 8.36
N SER A 88 9.96 14.13 8.55
CA SER A 88 10.84 13.66 7.46
C SER A 88 10.07 12.95 6.34
N ILE A 89 8.99 12.25 6.68
CA ILE A 89 8.11 11.61 5.70
C ILE A 89 7.30 12.68 4.96
N LEU A 90 6.71 13.62 5.70
CA LEU A 90 5.84 14.66 5.15
C LEU A 90 6.59 15.63 4.23
N ASP A 91 7.87 15.87 4.50
CA ASP A 91 8.72 16.73 3.67
C ASP A 91 8.78 16.28 2.21
N ASN A 92 8.64 14.99 1.91
CA ASN A 92 8.59 14.47 0.54
C ASN A 92 7.39 15.00 -0.27
N ILE A 93 6.30 15.40 0.40
CA ILE A 93 5.19 16.07 -0.27
C ILE A 93 5.53 17.55 -0.50
N ASN A 94 6.12 18.21 0.50
CA ASN A 94 6.44 19.63 0.46
C ASN A 94 7.53 19.98 -0.55
N ASP A 95 8.56 19.13 -0.65
CA ASP A 95 9.72 19.33 -1.53
C ASP A 95 9.46 18.87 -2.98
N GLY A 96 8.34 18.18 -3.22
CA GLY A 96 7.94 17.67 -4.52
C GLY A 96 8.46 16.27 -4.85
N SER A 97 9.24 15.63 -3.98
CA SER A 97 9.78 14.28 -4.17
C SER A 97 8.70 13.24 -4.45
N PHE A 98 7.54 13.36 -3.79
CA PHE A 98 6.38 12.52 -4.07
C PHE A 98 5.85 12.70 -5.50
N ASN A 99 5.74 13.94 -5.99
CA ASN A 99 5.28 14.20 -7.35
C ASN A 99 6.28 13.71 -8.40
N ASP A 100 7.57 13.91 -8.15
CA ASP A 100 8.64 13.35 -8.99
C ASP A 100 8.55 11.83 -9.02
N PHE A 101 8.34 11.17 -7.87
CA PHE A 101 8.14 9.74 -7.79
C PHE A 101 6.96 9.28 -8.67
N LEU A 102 5.79 9.93 -8.55
CA LEU A 102 4.62 9.59 -9.38
C LEU A 102 4.86 9.79 -10.88
N MET A 103 5.73 10.72 -11.26
CA MET A 103 6.05 11.04 -12.66
C MET A 103 7.06 10.06 -13.26
N TYR A 104 8.07 9.64 -12.49
CA TYR A 104 9.19 8.84 -12.99
C TYR A 104 9.02 7.34 -12.76
N GLU A 105 8.27 6.93 -11.72
CA GLU A 105 8.08 5.52 -11.40
C GLU A 105 7.14 4.87 -12.42
N ASN A 106 7.68 3.98 -13.26
CA ASN A 106 6.89 3.29 -14.28
C ASN A 106 6.27 2.03 -13.71
N VAL A 107 4.99 2.14 -13.34
CA VAL A 107 4.18 1.04 -12.77
C VAL A 107 3.20 0.41 -13.76
N ASN A 108 3.40 0.60 -15.07
CA ASN A 108 2.55 -0.02 -16.09
C ASN A 108 2.86 -1.51 -16.23
N PHE A 109 2.35 -2.33 -15.30
CA PHE A 109 2.53 -3.77 -15.28
C PHE A 109 1.73 -4.54 -16.34
N ASP A 110 0.95 -3.86 -17.19
CA ASP A 110 0.42 -4.45 -18.41
C ASP A 110 1.50 -4.57 -19.50
N ASP A 111 2.56 -3.75 -19.43
CA ASP A 111 3.75 -3.89 -20.26
C ASP A 111 4.67 -4.96 -19.66
N PHE A 112 4.86 -6.06 -20.39
CA PHE A 112 5.70 -7.16 -19.97
C PHE A 112 7.14 -6.74 -19.65
N LYS A 113 7.72 -5.75 -20.35
CA LYS A 113 9.08 -5.29 -20.07
C LYS A 113 9.19 -4.58 -18.73
N VAL A 114 8.17 -3.79 -18.40
CA VAL A 114 8.07 -3.08 -17.11
C VAL A 114 7.90 -4.11 -16.00
N LEU A 115 6.98 -5.06 -16.18
CA LEU A 115 6.77 -6.15 -15.23
C LEU A 115 8.01 -7.02 -15.04
N ASP A 116 8.68 -7.42 -16.13
CA ASP A 116 9.89 -8.25 -16.08
C ASP A 116 11.01 -7.55 -15.32
N SER A 117 11.27 -6.27 -15.62
CA SER A 117 12.24 -5.46 -14.86
C SER A 117 11.86 -5.37 -13.38
N PHE A 118 10.61 -5.08 -13.07
CA PHE A 118 10.14 -4.97 -11.69
C PHE A 118 10.28 -6.29 -10.92
N LEU A 119 10.03 -7.44 -11.58
CA LEU A 119 10.17 -8.75 -10.97
C LEU A 119 11.63 -9.16 -10.74
N VAL A 120 12.57 -8.68 -11.57
CA VAL A 120 14.01 -8.83 -11.31
C VAL A 120 14.43 -8.07 -10.06
N ASP A 121 13.88 -6.87 -9.88
CA ASP A 121 14.22 -5.97 -8.77
C ASP A 121 13.31 -6.17 -7.53
N ILE A 122 12.41 -7.16 -7.54
CA ILE A 122 11.40 -7.36 -6.48
C ILE A 122 12.02 -7.56 -5.09
N ASN A 123 13.21 -8.16 -5.02
CA ASN A 123 13.93 -8.37 -3.77
C ASN A 123 14.35 -7.03 -3.13
N ASP A 124 14.57 -6.00 -3.95
CA ASP A 124 14.94 -4.68 -3.46
C ASP A 124 13.78 -4.02 -2.72
N LEU A 125 12.51 -4.39 -2.99
CA LEU A 125 11.36 -3.90 -2.20
C LEU A 125 11.45 -4.26 -0.71
N VAL A 126 12.17 -5.32 -0.35
CA VAL A 126 12.39 -5.72 1.05
C VAL A 126 13.45 -4.85 1.71
N PHE A 127 14.41 -4.32 0.95
CA PHE A 127 15.58 -3.62 1.48
C PHE A 127 15.68 -2.14 1.05
N CYS A 128 14.72 -1.64 0.28
CA CYS A 128 14.71 -0.30 -0.25
C CYS A 128 14.48 0.76 0.83
N TRP A 129 14.64 2.01 0.40
CA TRP A 129 14.21 3.17 1.17
C TRP A 129 12.71 3.07 1.50
N CYS A 130 12.33 3.33 2.74
CA CYS A 130 10.94 3.24 3.20
C CYS A 130 9.99 4.15 2.40
N GLY A 131 10.47 5.30 1.90
CA GLY A 131 9.67 6.18 1.04
C GLY A 131 9.27 5.50 -0.28
N TYR A 132 10.10 4.60 -0.82
CA TYR A 132 9.71 3.79 -1.98
C TYR A 132 8.55 2.84 -1.63
N ASN A 133 8.61 2.15 -0.48
CA ASN A 133 7.49 1.32 0.00
C ASN A 133 6.22 2.16 0.27
N LEU A 134 6.38 3.38 0.76
CA LEU A 134 5.25 4.27 1.03
C LEU A 134 4.61 4.79 -0.26
N PHE A 135 5.40 5.16 -1.28
CA PHE A 135 4.92 5.86 -2.47
C PHE A 135 4.48 4.94 -3.61
N LEU A 136 5.03 3.73 -3.70
CA LEU A 136 4.67 2.78 -4.76
C LEU A 136 3.15 2.47 -4.82
N PRO A 137 2.41 2.24 -3.72
CA PRO A 137 0.96 2.03 -3.78
C PRO A 137 0.21 3.24 -4.36
N PHE A 138 0.68 4.47 -4.10
CA PHE A 138 0.12 5.68 -4.67
C PHE A 138 0.45 5.82 -6.16
N ALA A 139 1.67 5.47 -6.59
CA ALA A 139 2.02 5.42 -8.02
C ALA A 139 1.13 4.43 -8.77
N ILE A 140 0.95 3.22 -8.20
CA ILE A 140 0.03 2.22 -8.72
C ILE A 140 -1.40 2.76 -8.80
N ALA A 141 -1.90 3.41 -7.74
CA ALA A 141 -3.24 4.00 -7.74
C ALA A 141 -3.39 5.14 -8.75
N ASN A 142 -2.37 5.96 -8.92
CA ASN A 142 -2.35 7.04 -9.91
C ASN A 142 -2.40 6.51 -11.35
N HIS A 143 -1.81 5.33 -11.60
CA HIS A 143 -1.82 4.69 -12.92
C HIS A 143 -3.12 3.92 -13.20
N TYR A 144 -3.56 3.06 -12.27
CA TYR A 144 -4.67 2.12 -12.49
C TYR A 144 -6.03 2.63 -11.99
N TYR A 145 -6.06 3.56 -11.04
CA TYR A 145 -7.27 3.96 -10.31
C TYR A 145 -7.29 5.48 -10.06
N THR A 146 -7.47 5.88 -8.80
CA THR A 146 -7.20 7.22 -8.28
C THR A 146 -6.62 7.10 -6.87
N ILE A 147 -5.78 8.07 -6.48
CA ILE A 147 -5.27 8.22 -5.10
C ILE A 147 -6.44 8.32 -4.11
N ASP A 148 -7.48 9.10 -4.44
CA ASP A 148 -8.69 9.23 -3.62
C ASP A 148 -9.40 7.87 -3.40
N GLY A 149 -9.43 7.02 -4.43
CA GLY A 149 -10.00 5.68 -4.36
C GLY A 149 -9.21 4.75 -3.44
N LEU A 150 -7.88 4.80 -3.51
CA LEU A 150 -7.00 4.05 -2.61
C LEU A 150 -7.15 4.52 -1.16
N VAL A 151 -7.12 5.83 -0.92
CA VAL A 151 -7.30 6.41 0.42
C VAL A 151 -8.64 5.98 1.03
N THR A 152 -9.71 6.01 0.24
CA THR A 152 -11.04 5.56 0.69
C THR A 152 -11.05 4.08 1.05
N ALA A 153 -10.44 3.23 0.21
CA ALA A 153 -10.36 1.79 0.45
C ALA A 153 -9.54 1.46 1.71
N TYR A 154 -8.41 2.15 1.89
CA TYR A 154 -7.57 2.01 3.08
C TYR A 154 -8.31 2.39 4.35
N LYS A 155 -8.97 3.56 4.41
CA LYS A 155 -9.71 3.98 5.61
C LYS A 155 -10.79 2.96 5.98
N LYS A 156 -11.58 2.51 4.99
CA LYS A 156 -12.62 1.47 5.19
C LYS A 156 -12.02 0.15 5.71
N LYS A 157 -10.85 -0.23 5.21
CA LYS A 157 -10.13 -1.42 5.66
C LYS A 157 -9.65 -1.26 7.11
N MET A 158 -9.06 -0.12 7.46
CA MET A 158 -8.56 0.13 8.81
C MET A 158 -9.69 0.17 9.84
N GLU A 159 -10.84 0.76 9.54
CA GLU A 159 -12.04 0.66 10.37
C GLU A 159 -12.38 -0.80 10.71
N ARG A 160 -12.37 -1.67 9.69
CA ARG A 160 -12.63 -3.10 9.88
C ARG A 160 -11.50 -3.79 10.66
N ASN A 161 -10.24 -3.42 10.44
CA ASN A 161 -9.10 -4.00 11.15
C ASN A 161 -9.09 -3.62 12.63
N HIS A 162 -9.41 -2.38 12.99
CA HIS A 162 -9.64 -1.99 14.38
C HIS A 162 -10.77 -2.81 15.01
N ALA A 163 -11.90 -2.94 14.31
CA ALA A 163 -13.03 -3.76 14.79
C ALA A 163 -12.65 -5.24 14.99
N ARG A 164 -11.75 -5.80 14.16
CA ARG A 164 -11.22 -7.16 14.33
C ARG A 164 -10.40 -7.28 15.62
N GLN A 165 -9.52 -6.32 15.88
CA GLN A 165 -8.71 -6.30 17.10
C GLN A 165 -9.53 -5.96 18.35
N ASP A 166 -10.72 -5.37 18.21
CA ASP A 166 -11.69 -5.18 19.29
C ASP A 166 -12.55 -6.44 19.53
N GLY A 167 -12.38 -7.50 18.73
CA GLY A 167 -13.22 -8.69 18.77
C GLY A 167 -14.65 -8.48 18.28
N THR A 168 -14.93 -7.35 17.63
CA THR A 168 -16.29 -6.96 17.15
C THR A 168 -16.53 -7.29 15.67
N ALA A 169 -15.48 -7.65 14.92
CA ALA A 169 -15.55 -8.14 13.55
C ALA A 169 -14.76 -9.44 13.36
N ASP A 170 -15.26 -10.33 12.48
CA ASP A 170 -14.62 -11.61 12.14
C ASP A 170 -14.27 -12.49 13.37
N ALA A 171 -15.14 -12.48 14.39
CA ALA A 171 -14.96 -13.25 15.63
C ALA A 171 -14.68 -14.74 15.34
N GLY A 172 -13.61 -15.27 15.93
CA GLY A 172 -13.19 -16.67 15.79
C GLY A 172 -12.07 -16.95 14.77
N LYS A 173 -11.49 -15.91 14.12
CA LYS A 173 -10.36 -16.05 13.20
C LYS A 173 -8.96 -15.90 13.84
N GLY A 174 -8.87 -15.80 15.17
CA GLY A 174 -7.58 -15.73 15.87
C GLY A 174 -6.91 -14.35 15.87
N TYR A 175 -7.66 -13.28 15.57
CA TYR A 175 -7.29 -11.93 15.98
C TYR A 175 -7.38 -11.85 17.53
N VAL A 176 -6.59 -10.96 18.15
CA VAL A 176 -6.35 -10.90 19.62
C VAL A 176 -7.65 -11.00 20.42
#